data_AF-A0A9C5Z7U4-F1
#
_entry.id   AF-A0A9C5Z7U4-F1
#
_cell.length_a   1.000
_cell.length_b   1.000
_cell.length_c   1.000
_cell.angle_alpha   90.00
_cell.angle_beta   90.00
_cell.angle_gamma   90.00
#
_symmetry.space_group_name_H-M   'P 1'
#
loop_
_entity.id
_entity.type
_entity.pdbx_description
1 polymer ?
#
loop_
_entity_poly.entity_id
_entity_poly.type
_entity_poly.pdbx_seq_one_letter_code
_entity_poly.pdbx_strand_id
1 'polypeptide(L)'
;MSSKIVNVSEVKKKLKSVIENLKYLESNKEDAENFLPIQQKIFCMLNEVEALPLKAIKSRIEKRKKRRQKIKLKKKKIKLINIELARTAKPISSHNQEATLNKIEKHLTTKRSYQQLKTIYEGQRFLKIFKLLENLHLSRGQSADETKRFAQKFQRLITVWKTIILEKQNCNETLENQWNTALFGSPSSNHHHLDLENFLRRRTIWDSFISSKGSSIPPGWILPPHHANNEWSAHLCSSYP
;
A
#
# COMPACT_ATOMS: atom_id res chain seq x y z
N MET A 1 -7.67 39.49 24.62
CA MET A 1 -8.49 39.37 23.39
C MET A 1 -8.33 37.98 22.79
N SER A 2 -9.24 37.05 23.11
CA SER A 2 -9.16 35.65 22.67
C SER A 2 -9.30 35.55 21.15
N SER A 3 -8.21 35.21 20.44
CA SER A 3 -8.27 35.00 19.00
C SER A 3 -9.02 33.69 18.71
N LYS A 4 -10.35 33.77 18.60
CA LYS A 4 -11.17 32.66 18.12
C LYS A 4 -10.53 32.13 16.82
N ILE A 5 -10.10 30.88 16.83
CA ILE A 5 -9.46 30.24 15.68
C ILE A 5 -10.51 30.08 14.59
N VAL A 6 -10.57 31.04 13.65
CA VAL A 6 -11.60 31.04 12.62
C VAL A 6 -11.34 29.96 11.58
N ASN A 7 -12.23 28.98 11.49
CA ASN A 7 -12.15 27.92 10.50
C ASN A 7 -12.70 28.39 9.15
N VAL A 8 -11.82 28.53 8.15
CA VAL A 8 -12.18 28.99 6.79
C VAL A 8 -13.27 28.12 6.13
N SER A 9 -13.34 26.82 6.45
CA SER A 9 -14.40 25.95 5.89
C SER A 9 -15.78 26.28 6.44
N GLU A 10 -15.85 26.68 7.70
CA GLU A 10 -17.10 27.02 8.39
C GLU A 10 -17.66 28.35 7.85
N VAL A 11 -16.79 29.35 7.66
CA VAL A 11 -17.14 30.62 7.00
C VAL A 11 -17.69 30.37 5.60
N LYS A 12 -17.05 29.47 4.83
CA LYS A 12 -17.52 29.09 3.49
C LYS A 12 -18.90 28.41 3.53
N LYS A 13 -19.17 27.57 4.54
CA LYS A 13 -20.46 26.89 4.72
C LYS A 13 -21.56 27.90 5.06
N LYS A 14 -21.29 28.85 5.97
CA LYS A 14 -22.23 29.94 6.31
C LYS A 14 -22.57 30.80 5.10
N LEU A 15 -21.57 31.27 4.35
CA LEU A 15 -21.79 32.03 3.11
C LEU A 15 -22.57 31.24 2.06
N LYS A 16 -22.33 29.93 1.92
CA LYS A 16 -23.12 29.08 1.00
C LYS A 16 -24.58 28.99 1.43
N SER A 17 -24.85 28.85 2.72
CA SER A 17 -26.21 28.84 3.27
C SER A 17 -26.92 30.18 3.08
N VAL A 18 -26.21 31.30 3.22
CA VAL A 18 -26.76 32.64 2.91
C VAL A 18 -27.16 32.73 1.44
N ILE A 19 -26.29 32.27 0.52
CA ILE A 19 -26.60 32.26 -0.92
C ILE A 19 -27.81 31.38 -1.23
N GLU A 20 -27.90 30.19 -0.62
CA GLU A 20 -29.05 29.29 -0.80
C GLU A 20 -30.36 29.92 -0.29
N ASN A 21 -30.33 30.58 0.87
CA ASN A 21 -31.50 31.27 1.40
C ASN A 21 -31.91 32.48 0.54
N LEU A 22 -30.94 33.23 0.00
CA LEU A 22 -31.23 34.34 -0.92
C LEU A 22 -31.87 33.84 -2.22
N LYS A 23 -31.40 32.72 -2.78
CA LYS A 23 -32.03 32.09 -3.94
C LYS A 23 -33.46 31.61 -3.67
N TYR A 24 -33.69 31.08 -2.46
CA TYR A 24 -35.01 30.67 -2.02
C TYR A 24 -35.98 31.86 -1.95
N LEU A 25 -35.52 33.00 -1.40
CA LEU A 25 -36.30 34.25 -1.37
C LEU A 25 -36.57 34.81 -2.78
N GLU A 26 -35.62 34.69 -3.70
CA GLU A 26 -35.79 35.16 -5.08
C GLU A 26 -36.82 34.34 -5.87
N SER A 27 -36.93 33.04 -5.55
CA SER A 27 -37.80 32.09 -6.25
C SER A 27 -39.25 32.12 -5.77
N ASN A 28 -39.49 32.50 -4.50
CA ASN A 28 -40.82 32.55 -3.91
C ASN A 28 -41.13 34.03 -3.61
N LYS A 29 -41.80 34.76 -4.51
CA LYS A 29 -42.06 36.21 -4.33
C LYS A 29 -43.37 36.54 -3.61
N GLU A 30 -44.21 35.54 -3.28
CA GLU A 30 -45.63 35.77 -3.00
C GLU A 30 -46.03 35.75 -1.50
N ASP A 31 -45.24 35.17 -0.58
CA ASP A 31 -45.63 35.03 0.84
C ASP A 31 -44.79 35.87 1.82
N ALA A 32 -45.14 37.15 1.96
CA ALA A 32 -44.41 38.11 2.79
C ALA A 32 -44.19 37.67 4.26
N GLU A 33 -45.14 36.95 4.87
CA GLU A 33 -45.04 36.49 6.26
C GLU A 33 -44.05 35.34 6.46
N ASN A 34 -43.87 34.48 5.45
CA ASN A 34 -42.93 33.35 5.51
C ASN A 34 -41.46 33.77 5.34
N PHE A 35 -41.19 34.99 4.88
CA PHE A 35 -39.83 35.47 4.61
C PHE A 35 -39.16 36.14 5.80
N LEU A 36 -39.93 36.63 6.76
CA LEU A 36 -39.40 37.36 7.92
C LEU A 36 -38.40 36.53 8.76
N PRO A 37 -38.66 35.24 9.07
CA PRO A 37 -37.70 34.39 9.77
C PRO A 37 -36.43 34.11 8.95
N ILE A 38 -36.57 34.00 7.62
CA ILE A 38 -35.45 33.72 6.71
C ILE A 38 -34.55 34.95 6.58
N GLN A 39 -35.15 36.14 6.48
CA GLN A 39 -34.44 37.42 6.46
C GLN A 39 -33.67 37.64 7.76
N GLN A 40 -34.30 37.42 8.92
CA GLN A 40 -33.63 37.49 10.22
C GLN A 40 -32.46 36.50 10.30
N LYS A 41 -32.65 35.27 9.83
CA LYS A 41 -31.60 34.25 9.79
C LYS A 41 -30.43 34.67 8.88
N ILE A 42 -30.70 35.23 7.70
CA ILE A 42 -29.68 35.77 6.80
C ILE A 42 -28.90 36.90 7.48
N PHE A 43 -29.60 37.83 8.12
CA PHE A 43 -28.99 38.97 8.80
C PHE A 43 -28.06 38.53 9.93
N CYS A 44 -28.51 37.59 10.78
CA CYS A 44 -27.67 37.01 11.82
C CYS A 44 -26.43 36.33 11.25
N MET A 45 -26.57 35.54 10.18
CA MET A 45 -25.42 34.88 9.55
C MET A 45 -24.44 35.86 8.90
N LEU A 46 -24.93 36.97 8.34
CA LEU A 46 -24.08 38.02 7.76
C LEU A 46 -23.31 38.77 8.84
N ASN A 47 -23.97 39.18 9.93
CA ASN A 47 -23.32 39.85 11.07
C ASN A 47 -22.24 38.96 11.70
N GLU A 48 -22.51 37.66 11.83
CA GLU A 48 -21.51 36.70 12.32
C GLU A 48 -20.29 36.58 11.40
N VAL A 49 -20.47 36.71 10.08
CA VAL A 49 -19.36 36.65 9.11
C VAL A 49 -18.58 37.97 9.08
N GLU A 50 -19.27 39.10 9.20
CA GLU A 50 -18.68 40.44 9.24
C GLU A 50 -17.83 40.67 10.51
N ALA A 51 -18.27 40.13 11.64
CA ALA A 51 -17.53 40.16 12.91
C ALA A 51 -16.22 39.35 12.89
N LEU A 52 -15.94 38.58 11.83
CA LEU A 52 -14.72 37.77 11.75
C LEU A 52 -13.51 38.58 11.28
N PRO A 53 -12.30 38.27 11.79
CA PRO A 53 -11.06 38.92 11.34
C PRO A 53 -10.71 38.56 9.89
N LEU A 54 -11.22 39.35 8.93
CA LEU A 54 -11.03 39.17 7.48
C LEU A 54 -9.55 39.09 7.07
N LYS A 55 -8.68 39.91 7.67
CA LYS A 55 -7.23 39.88 7.43
C LYS A 55 -6.61 38.51 7.79
N ALA A 56 -7.03 37.92 8.91
CA ALA A 56 -6.57 36.60 9.34
C ALA A 56 -7.06 35.50 8.39
N ILE A 57 -8.32 35.55 7.96
CA ILE A 57 -8.90 34.60 6.99
C ILE A 57 -8.17 34.69 5.65
N LYS A 58 -7.96 35.90 5.11
CA LYS A 58 -7.22 36.13 3.85
C LYS A 58 -5.82 35.53 3.92
N SER A 59 -5.08 35.78 5.01
CA SER A 59 -3.74 35.21 5.20
C SER A 59 -3.72 33.67 5.22
N ARG A 60 -4.74 33.04 5.83
CA ARG A 60 -4.88 31.58 5.87
C ARG A 60 -5.19 31.00 4.49
N ILE A 61 -6.06 31.66 3.72
CA ILE A 61 -6.37 31.27 2.33
C ILE A 61 -5.11 31.32 1.47
N GLU A 62 -4.35 32.41 1.55
CA GLU A 62 -3.10 32.57 0.80
C GLU A 62 -2.03 31.54 1.21
N LYS A 63 -1.87 31.27 2.52
CA LYS A 63 -1.01 30.17 3.00
C LYS A 63 -1.44 28.81 2.43
N ARG A 64 -2.74 28.52 2.39
CA ARG A 64 -3.27 27.27 1.79
C ARG A 64 -3.00 27.20 0.29
N LYS A 65 -3.19 28.29 -0.46
CA LYS A 65 -2.87 28.37 -1.90
C LYS A 65 -1.39 28.12 -2.18
N LYS A 66 -0.49 28.82 -1.46
CA LYS A 66 0.96 28.63 -1.58
C LYS A 66 1.39 27.19 -1.29
N ARG A 67 0.82 26.54 -0.25
CA ARG A 67 1.07 25.12 0.05
C ARG A 67 0.64 24.20 -1.11
N ARG A 68 -0.56 24.41 -1.67
CA ARG A 68 -1.05 23.62 -2.80
C ARG A 68 -0.17 23.77 -4.04
N GLN A 69 0.28 24.99 -4.35
CA GLN A 69 1.21 25.25 -5.46
C GLN A 69 2.55 24.51 -5.26
N LYS A 70 3.15 24.59 -4.06
CA LYS A 70 4.39 23.86 -3.75
C LYS A 70 4.24 22.34 -3.93
N ILE A 71 3.11 21.77 -3.48
CA ILE A 71 2.83 20.33 -3.67
C ILE A 71 2.69 19.99 -5.17
N LYS A 72 1.98 20.83 -5.94
CA LYS A 72 1.81 20.63 -7.39
C LYS A 72 3.17 20.65 -8.11
N LEU A 73 4.06 21.58 -7.75
CA LEU A 73 5.42 21.65 -8.28
C LEU A 73 6.26 20.43 -7.90
N LYS A 74 6.24 19.99 -6.64
CA LYS A 74 6.94 18.77 -6.20
C LYS A 74 6.48 17.54 -6.98
N LYS A 75 5.17 17.37 -7.16
CA LYS A 75 4.61 16.26 -7.96
C LYS A 75 5.07 16.31 -9.42
N LYS A 76 5.13 17.50 -10.03
CA LYS A 76 5.68 17.66 -11.39
C LYS A 76 7.15 17.26 -11.47
N LYS A 77 7.99 17.69 -10.51
CA LYS A 77 9.41 17.32 -10.46
C LYS A 77 9.60 15.81 -10.35
N ILE A 78 8.87 15.14 -9.44
CA ILE A 78 8.94 13.68 -9.28
C ILE A 78 8.54 12.96 -10.57
N LYS A 79 7.49 13.43 -11.26
CA LYS A 79 7.08 12.84 -12.56
C LYS A 79 8.19 12.95 -13.60
N LEU A 80 8.86 14.10 -13.70
CA LEU A 80 9.97 14.29 -14.65
C LEU A 80 11.14 13.37 -14.31
N ILE A 81 11.54 13.28 -13.03
CA ILE A 81 12.60 12.36 -12.58
C ILE A 81 12.25 10.91 -12.91
N ASN A 82 11.01 10.47 -12.69
CA ASN A 82 10.60 9.11 -13.01
C ASN A 82 10.63 8.82 -14.52
N ILE A 83 10.27 9.80 -15.35
CA ILE A 83 10.33 9.68 -16.82
C ILE A 83 11.80 9.61 -17.27
N GLU A 84 12.68 10.41 -16.66
CA GLU A 84 14.11 10.41 -16.96
C GLU A 84 14.77 9.09 -16.55
N LEU A 85 14.49 8.59 -15.33
CA LEU A 85 14.95 7.28 -14.86
C LEU A 85 14.48 6.13 -15.76
N ALA A 86 13.24 6.20 -16.27
CA ALA A 86 12.72 5.22 -17.21
C ALA A 86 13.42 5.29 -18.59
N ARG A 87 13.89 6.47 -19.01
CA ARG A 87 14.66 6.66 -20.26
C ARG A 87 16.13 6.26 -20.11
N THR A 88 16.73 6.46 -18.94
CA THR A 88 18.13 6.10 -18.66
C THR A 88 18.31 4.63 -18.27
N ALA A 89 17.22 3.90 -18.00
CA ALA A 89 17.23 2.46 -17.80
C ALA A 89 17.55 1.74 -19.12
N LYS A 90 18.83 1.71 -19.50
CA LYS A 90 19.35 0.70 -20.40
C LYS A 90 19.38 -0.65 -19.66
N PRO A 91 19.17 -1.79 -20.33
CA PRO A 91 19.38 -3.09 -19.70
C PRO A 91 20.84 -3.15 -19.23
N ILE A 92 21.04 -3.29 -17.94
CA ILE A 92 22.36 -3.33 -17.31
C ILE A 92 23.03 -4.63 -17.76
N SER A 93 24.04 -4.54 -18.61
CA SER A 93 25.06 -5.56 -18.74
C SER A 93 25.86 -5.55 -17.43
N SER A 94 25.66 -6.57 -16.61
CA SER A 94 26.23 -6.67 -15.28
C SER A 94 27.68 -7.15 -15.35
N HIS A 95 28.63 -6.24 -15.25
CA HIS A 95 29.94 -6.58 -14.71
C HIS A 95 30.42 -5.41 -13.84
N ASN A 96 30.52 -5.67 -12.54
CA ASN A 96 31.22 -4.89 -11.50
C ASN A 96 30.52 -3.63 -10.95
N GLN A 97 29.39 -3.79 -10.25
CA GLN A 97 28.84 -2.74 -9.36
C GLN A 97 28.35 -3.31 -8.01
N GLU A 98 29.27 -3.80 -7.19
CA GLU A 98 28.95 -4.34 -5.85
C GLU A 98 28.83 -3.24 -4.76
N ALA A 99 29.34 -2.03 -4.99
CA ALA A 99 29.40 -1.00 -3.95
C ALA A 99 28.09 -0.20 -3.74
N THR A 100 27.22 -0.09 -4.75
CA THR A 100 25.96 0.69 -4.70
C THR A 100 24.72 -0.12 -4.32
N LEU A 101 24.80 -1.46 -4.40
CA LEU A 101 23.70 -2.38 -4.08
C LEU A 101 23.29 -2.28 -2.61
N ASN A 102 24.24 -2.29 -1.67
CA ASN A 102 23.98 -2.31 -0.23
C ASN A 102 23.07 -1.18 0.31
N LYS A 103 23.10 0.01 -0.31
CA LYS A 103 22.27 1.15 0.13
C LYS A 103 20.87 1.13 -0.50
N ILE A 104 20.78 0.67 -1.75
CA ILE A 104 19.51 0.51 -2.48
C ILE A 104 18.74 -0.68 -1.93
N GLU A 105 19.42 -1.77 -1.64
CA GLU A 105 18.89 -3.01 -1.08
C GLU A 105 18.34 -2.82 0.34
N LYS A 106 19.06 -2.07 1.20
CA LYS A 106 18.53 -1.62 2.52
C LYS A 106 17.28 -0.74 2.38
N HIS A 107 17.20 0.09 1.34
CA HIS A 107 16.04 0.97 1.12
C HIS A 107 14.83 0.25 0.46
N LEU A 108 15.08 -0.81 -0.31
CA LEU A 108 14.07 -1.67 -0.91
C LEU A 108 13.50 -2.67 0.11
N THR A 109 14.34 -3.25 0.95
CA THR A 109 13.94 -4.16 2.05
C THR A 109 13.08 -3.44 3.09
N THR A 110 13.48 -2.24 3.52
CA THR A 110 12.68 -1.40 4.45
C THR A 110 11.35 -0.98 3.84
N LYS A 111 11.31 -0.65 2.54
CA LYS A 111 10.06 -0.30 1.85
C LYS A 111 9.13 -1.51 1.68
N ARG A 112 9.68 -2.70 1.41
CA ARG A 112 8.95 -3.97 1.30
C ARG A 112 8.37 -4.40 2.64
N SER A 113 9.15 -4.29 3.72
CA SER A 113 8.70 -4.52 5.09
C SER A 113 7.58 -3.57 5.50
N TYR A 114 7.70 -2.27 5.22
CA TYR A 114 6.64 -1.30 5.50
C TYR A 114 5.35 -1.59 4.72
N GLN A 115 5.45 -1.98 3.45
CA GLN A 115 4.30 -2.36 2.65
C GLN A 115 3.61 -3.63 3.19
N GLN A 116 4.37 -4.64 3.60
CA GLN A 116 3.84 -5.85 4.25
C GLN A 116 3.11 -5.50 5.55
N LEU A 117 3.73 -4.71 6.43
CA LEU A 117 3.12 -4.26 7.68
C LEU A 117 1.82 -3.48 7.42
N LYS A 118 1.82 -2.62 6.40
CA LYS A 118 0.65 -1.84 6.00
C LYS A 118 -0.48 -2.75 5.50
N THR A 119 -0.18 -3.76 4.69
CA THR A 119 -1.18 -4.72 4.21
C THR A 119 -1.78 -5.54 5.36
N ILE A 120 -0.95 -5.97 6.32
CA ILE A 120 -1.42 -6.66 7.53
C ILE A 120 -2.37 -5.75 8.34
N TYR A 121 -1.97 -4.51 8.58
CA TYR A 121 -2.78 -3.53 9.31
C TYR A 121 -4.13 -3.25 8.61
N GLU A 122 -4.10 -3.09 7.28
CA GLU A 122 -5.32 -2.88 6.49
C GLU A 122 -6.24 -4.11 6.55
N GLY A 123 -5.69 -5.32 6.45
CA GLY A 123 -6.45 -6.56 6.61
C GLY A 123 -7.11 -6.67 7.99
N GLN A 124 -6.36 -6.41 9.07
CA GLN A 124 -6.90 -6.40 10.43
C GLN A 124 -8.01 -5.37 10.61
N ARG A 125 -7.86 -4.19 10.00
CA ARG A 125 -8.89 -3.14 9.99
C ARG A 125 -10.16 -3.62 9.31
N PHE A 126 -10.08 -4.26 8.14
CA PHE A 126 -11.26 -4.79 7.45
C PHE A 126 -11.97 -5.88 8.26
N LEU A 127 -11.22 -6.81 8.87
CA LEU A 127 -11.78 -7.83 9.75
C LEU A 127 -12.54 -7.20 10.94
N LYS A 128 -12.00 -6.14 11.54
CA LYS A 128 -12.68 -5.39 12.60
C LYS A 128 -13.96 -4.71 12.10
N ILE A 129 -13.95 -4.15 10.89
CA ILE A 129 -15.14 -3.54 10.27
C ILE A 129 -16.24 -4.59 10.07
N PHE A 130 -15.91 -5.78 9.55
CA PHE A 130 -16.91 -6.84 9.35
C PHE A 130 -17.54 -7.29 10.68
N LYS A 131 -16.74 -7.45 11.73
CA LYS A 131 -17.24 -7.76 13.08
C LYS A 131 -18.13 -6.66 13.65
N LEU A 132 -17.77 -5.39 13.42
CA LEU A 132 -18.59 -4.25 13.83
C LEU A 132 -19.92 -4.22 13.06
N LEU A 133 -19.93 -4.54 11.77
CA LEU A 133 -21.14 -4.61 10.96
C LEU A 133 -22.08 -5.72 11.46
N GLU A 134 -21.54 -6.89 11.79
CA GLU A 134 -22.29 -7.99 12.41
C GLU A 134 -22.91 -7.57 13.75
N ASN A 135 -22.13 -6.96 14.65
CA ASN A 135 -22.63 -6.46 15.94
C ASN A 135 -23.68 -5.37 15.78
N LEU A 136 -23.51 -4.48 14.80
CA LEU A 136 -24.46 -3.41 14.52
C LEU A 136 -25.76 -3.96 13.95
N HIS A 137 -25.69 -5.01 13.13
CA HIS A 137 -26.84 -5.73 12.62
C HIS A 137 -27.64 -6.38 13.77
N LEU A 138 -26.96 -7.04 14.72
CA LEU A 138 -27.58 -7.56 15.95
C LEU A 138 -28.21 -6.44 16.80
N SER A 139 -27.48 -5.34 16.99
CA SER A 139 -27.92 -4.21 17.83
C SER A 139 -29.15 -3.48 17.29
N ARG A 140 -29.46 -3.66 16.00
CA ARG A 140 -30.66 -3.09 15.36
C ARG A 140 -31.92 -3.96 15.53
N GLY A 141 -31.85 -5.01 16.34
CA GLY A 141 -33.01 -5.86 16.66
C GLY A 141 -33.30 -6.96 15.63
N GLN A 142 -32.32 -7.29 14.77
CA GLN A 142 -32.43 -8.42 13.84
C GLN A 142 -32.29 -9.74 14.61
N SER A 143 -32.93 -10.81 14.11
CA SER A 143 -32.78 -12.13 14.71
C SER A 143 -31.34 -12.65 14.59
N ALA A 144 -30.94 -13.54 15.50
CA ALA A 144 -29.60 -14.13 15.50
C ALA A 144 -29.30 -14.87 14.19
N ASP A 145 -30.30 -15.52 13.59
CA ASP A 145 -30.16 -16.27 12.34
C ASP A 145 -30.07 -15.36 11.11
N GLU A 146 -30.82 -14.26 11.06
CA GLU A 146 -30.67 -13.26 9.99
C GLU A 146 -29.31 -12.58 10.05
N THR A 147 -28.79 -12.35 11.25
CA THR A 147 -27.44 -11.81 11.43
C THR A 147 -26.38 -12.79 10.96
N LYS A 148 -26.52 -14.09 11.23
CA LYS A 148 -25.62 -15.11 10.65
C LYS A 148 -25.67 -15.10 9.12
N ARG A 149 -26.86 -15.04 8.51
CA ARG A 149 -27.01 -14.92 7.04
C ARG A 149 -26.39 -13.63 6.50
N PHE A 150 -26.47 -12.53 7.24
CA PHE A 150 -25.83 -11.26 6.90
C PHE A 150 -24.30 -11.36 6.98
N ALA A 151 -23.75 -11.92 8.06
CA ALA A 151 -22.32 -12.14 8.22
C ALA A 151 -21.75 -13.08 7.15
N GLN A 152 -22.52 -14.10 6.75
CA GLN A 152 -22.16 -15.02 5.66
C GLN A 152 -21.89 -14.31 4.33
N LYS A 153 -22.53 -13.17 4.04
CA LYS A 153 -22.25 -12.37 2.83
C LYS A 153 -20.81 -11.89 2.75
N PHE A 154 -20.17 -11.70 3.90
CA PHE A 154 -18.78 -11.25 4.00
C PHE A 154 -17.80 -12.40 4.23
N GLN A 155 -18.27 -13.64 4.39
CA GLN A 155 -17.42 -14.77 4.77
C GLN A 155 -16.27 -14.99 3.80
N ARG A 156 -16.53 -14.90 2.49
CA ARG A 156 -15.50 -15.00 1.46
C ARG A 156 -14.42 -13.92 1.63
N LEU A 157 -14.81 -12.67 1.91
CA LEU A 157 -13.88 -11.57 2.14
C LEU A 157 -13.10 -11.75 3.44
N ILE A 158 -13.76 -12.21 4.50
CA ILE A 158 -13.12 -12.54 5.79
C ILE A 158 -12.04 -13.60 5.59
N THR A 159 -12.35 -14.68 4.85
CA THR A 159 -11.38 -15.74 4.54
C THR A 159 -10.20 -15.19 3.76
N VAL A 160 -10.44 -14.44 2.69
CA VAL A 160 -9.38 -13.84 1.86
C VAL A 160 -8.48 -12.91 2.67
N TRP A 161 -9.03 -12.07 3.54
CA TRP A 161 -8.20 -11.19 4.38
C TRP A 161 -7.42 -11.97 5.44
N LYS A 162 -8.00 -13.03 6.02
CA LYS A 162 -7.28 -13.92 6.95
C LYS A 162 -6.12 -14.63 6.25
N THR A 163 -6.32 -15.16 5.05
CA THR A 163 -5.26 -15.86 4.30
C THR A 163 -4.15 -14.90 3.90
N ILE A 164 -4.48 -13.71 3.39
CA ILE A 164 -3.48 -12.68 3.05
C ILE A 164 -2.67 -12.27 4.29
N ILE A 165 -3.31 -12.09 5.45
CA ILE A 165 -2.59 -11.74 6.69
C ILE A 165 -1.64 -12.87 7.09
N LEU A 166 -2.10 -14.12 7.07
CA LEU A 166 -1.29 -15.29 7.41
C LEU A 166 -0.11 -15.47 6.45
N GLU A 167 -0.36 -15.38 5.14
CA GLU A 167 0.70 -15.44 4.12
C GLU A 167 1.75 -14.36 4.35
N LYS A 168 1.34 -13.13 4.66
CA LYS A 168 2.29 -12.02 4.89
C LYS A 168 3.00 -12.10 6.23
N GLN A 169 2.41 -12.72 7.25
CA GLN A 169 3.06 -13.00 8.53
C GLN A 169 4.06 -14.16 8.44
N ASN A 170 3.77 -15.16 7.62
CA ASN A 170 4.65 -16.32 7.39
C ASN A 170 5.79 -16.03 6.39
N CYS A 171 5.73 -14.91 5.66
CA CYS A 171 6.84 -14.43 4.80
C CYS A 171 8.13 -14.03 5.57
N ASN A 172 8.19 -14.24 6.89
CA ASN A 172 9.41 -14.08 7.67
C ASN A 172 10.43 -15.20 7.42
N GLU A 173 10.01 -16.34 6.86
CA GLU A 173 10.94 -17.21 6.14
C GLU A 173 11.19 -16.56 4.79
N THR A 174 12.32 -15.84 4.73
CA THR A 174 12.71 -15.11 3.54
C THR A 174 12.69 -16.07 2.35
N LEU A 175 12.16 -15.61 1.22
CA LEU A 175 12.35 -16.28 -0.07
C LEU A 175 13.83 -16.69 -0.25
N GLU A 176 14.73 -15.88 0.30
CA GLU A 176 16.16 -16.16 0.45
C GLU A 176 16.45 -17.42 1.27
N ASN A 177 15.81 -17.68 2.41
CA ASN A 177 15.93 -18.94 3.14
C ASN A 177 15.37 -20.13 2.36
N GLN A 178 14.29 -19.95 1.60
CA GLN A 178 13.75 -20.99 0.73
C GLN A 178 14.71 -21.30 -0.43
N TRP A 179 15.29 -20.27 -1.06
CA TRP A 179 16.33 -20.42 -2.08
C TRP A 179 17.62 -20.98 -1.49
N ASN A 180 18.02 -20.56 -0.30
CA ASN A 180 19.19 -21.08 0.38
C ASN A 180 18.99 -22.56 0.74
N THR A 181 17.79 -22.95 1.13
CA THR A 181 17.46 -24.36 1.39
C THR A 181 17.46 -25.18 0.09
N ALA A 182 16.96 -24.62 -1.01
CA ALA A 182 16.94 -25.30 -2.32
C ALA A 182 18.34 -25.39 -2.96
N LEU A 183 19.19 -24.38 -2.78
CA LEU A 183 20.53 -24.30 -3.37
C LEU A 183 21.61 -24.93 -2.48
N PHE A 184 21.46 -24.87 -1.16
CA PHE A 184 22.49 -25.28 -0.19
C PHE A 184 22.01 -26.34 0.82
N GLY A 185 20.74 -26.76 0.78
CA GLY A 185 20.15 -27.71 1.72
C GLY A 185 19.65 -27.06 3.00
N SER A 186 18.82 -27.79 3.77
CA SER A 186 18.36 -27.30 5.09
C SER A 186 19.58 -27.03 5.98
N PRO A 187 19.66 -25.85 6.63
CA PRO A 187 20.75 -25.56 7.55
C PRO A 187 20.64 -26.51 8.73
N SER A 188 21.40 -27.60 8.70
CA SER A 188 21.58 -28.42 9.89
C SER A 188 22.33 -27.57 10.93
N SER A 189 21.97 -27.75 12.20
CA SER A 189 22.53 -27.03 13.35
C SER A 189 24.04 -27.20 13.54
N ASN A 190 24.70 -27.97 12.68
CA ASN A 190 26.13 -28.23 12.71
C ASN A 190 26.81 -27.44 11.59
N HIS A 191 26.69 -26.10 11.66
CA HIS A 191 27.43 -25.19 10.79
C HIS A 191 28.88 -25.07 11.27
N HIS A 192 29.73 -26.01 10.88
CA HIS A 192 31.16 -25.79 10.86
C HIS A 192 31.74 -26.20 9.51
N HIS A 193 32.41 -25.22 8.90
CA HIS A 193 33.00 -25.23 7.57
C HIS A 193 32.01 -25.19 6.39
N LEU A 194 31.65 -23.96 5.98
CA LEU A 194 31.46 -23.67 4.57
C LEU A 194 32.75 -24.11 3.86
N ASP A 195 32.72 -25.29 3.28
CA ASP A 195 33.81 -25.81 2.46
C ASP A 195 33.90 -24.94 1.20
N LEU A 196 34.74 -23.91 1.30
CA LEU A 196 34.95 -22.88 0.28
C LEU A 196 35.34 -23.53 -1.04
N GLU A 197 36.06 -24.64 -1.00
CA GLU A 197 36.46 -25.39 -2.19
C GLU A 197 35.24 -25.98 -2.91
N ASN A 198 34.31 -26.57 -2.16
CA ASN A 198 33.04 -27.06 -2.71
C ASN A 198 32.12 -25.93 -3.19
N PHE A 199 32.14 -24.76 -2.54
CA PHE A 199 31.41 -23.58 -3.03
C PHE A 199 31.98 -23.06 -4.35
N LEU A 200 33.30 -22.84 -4.41
CA LEU A 200 33.98 -22.35 -5.60
C LEU A 200 33.80 -23.33 -6.76
N ARG A 201 33.94 -24.63 -6.52
CA ARG A 201 33.71 -25.67 -7.53
C ARG A 201 32.30 -25.60 -8.11
N ARG A 202 31.26 -25.48 -7.27
CA ARG A 202 29.86 -25.34 -7.71
C ARG A 202 29.64 -24.06 -8.52
N ARG A 203 30.24 -22.95 -8.07
CA ARG A 203 30.17 -21.66 -8.77
C ARG A 203 30.86 -21.70 -10.13
N THR A 204 32.05 -22.30 -10.23
CA THR A 204 32.79 -22.47 -11.49
C THR A 204 32.01 -23.33 -12.49
N ILE A 205 31.37 -24.42 -12.04
CA ILE A 205 30.53 -25.26 -12.90
C ILE A 205 29.33 -24.44 -13.43
N TRP A 206 28.67 -23.67 -12.57
CA TRP A 206 27.55 -22.81 -12.96
C TRP A 206 27.95 -21.71 -13.96
N ASP A 207 29.05 -21.00 -13.67
CA ASP A 207 29.57 -19.95 -14.55
C ASP A 207 30.04 -20.55 -15.89
N SER A 208 30.54 -21.78 -15.91
CA SER A 208 30.88 -22.49 -17.14
C SER A 208 29.65 -22.84 -17.98
N PHE A 209 28.53 -23.21 -17.36
CA PHE A 209 27.27 -23.52 -18.03
C PHE A 209 26.63 -22.26 -18.68
N ILE A 210 26.73 -21.11 -18.02
CA ILE A 210 26.21 -19.83 -18.54
C ILE A 210 27.15 -19.25 -19.62
N SER A 211 28.42 -19.66 -19.62
CA SER A 211 29.36 -19.30 -20.69
C SER A 211 29.05 -20.06 -21.98
N SER A 212 29.38 -19.48 -23.13
CA SER A 212 29.19 -20.09 -24.46
C SER A 212 30.01 -21.37 -24.72
N LYS A 213 30.74 -21.86 -23.71
CA LYS A 213 31.62 -23.05 -23.77
C LYS A 213 31.14 -24.21 -22.88
N GLY A 214 30.04 -24.05 -22.13
CA GLY A 214 29.53 -25.10 -21.24
C GLY A 214 28.74 -26.18 -22.01
N SER A 215 29.04 -27.46 -21.77
CA SER A 215 28.44 -28.58 -22.51
C SER A 215 27.59 -29.53 -21.66
N SER A 216 27.46 -29.34 -20.34
CA SER A 216 26.69 -30.26 -19.49
C SER A 216 26.25 -29.62 -18.15
N ILE A 217 25.02 -29.92 -17.73
CA ILE A 217 24.50 -29.63 -16.39
C ILE A 217 24.89 -30.80 -15.47
N PRO A 218 25.54 -30.55 -14.32
CA PRO A 218 25.90 -31.62 -13.39
C PRO A 218 24.66 -32.45 -12.95
N PRO A 219 24.81 -33.79 -12.81
CA PRO A 219 23.73 -34.66 -12.35
C PRO A 219 23.14 -34.17 -11.01
N GLY A 220 21.81 -34.21 -10.88
CA GLY A 220 21.12 -33.81 -9.64
C GLY A 220 20.75 -32.34 -9.49
N TRP A 221 21.18 -31.47 -10.41
CA TRP A 221 20.88 -30.04 -10.37
C TRP A 221 19.57 -29.67 -11.06
N ILE A 222 19.01 -30.61 -11.82
CA ILE A 222 17.71 -30.46 -12.45
C ILE A 222 16.76 -31.40 -11.75
N LEU A 223 15.62 -30.87 -11.29
CA LEU A 223 14.51 -31.71 -10.84
C LEU A 223 13.67 -32.04 -12.08
N PRO A 224 13.72 -33.27 -12.60
CA PRO A 224 12.93 -33.58 -13.79
C PRO A 224 11.43 -33.61 -13.44
N PRO A 225 10.56 -33.34 -14.42
CA PRO A 225 9.12 -33.41 -14.24
C PRO A 225 8.67 -34.81 -13.80
N HIS A 226 7.53 -34.91 -13.11
CA HIS A 226 7.02 -36.17 -12.52
C HIS A 226 6.93 -37.37 -13.49
N HIS A 227 6.89 -37.12 -14.80
CA HIS A 227 6.94 -38.13 -15.86
C HIS A 227 8.04 -37.79 -16.87
N ALA A 228 9.29 -37.92 -16.45
CA ALA A 228 10.42 -37.63 -17.31
C ALA A 228 10.66 -38.75 -18.34
N ASN A 229 10.81 -38.38 -19.61
CA ASN A 229 11.21 -39.27 -20.70
C ASN A 229 12.63 -39.82 -20.48
N ASN A 230 12.96 -40.96 -21.10
CA ASN A 230 14.22 -41.71 -20.89
C ASN A 230 15.49 -40.86 -21.04
N GLU A 231 15.47 -39.79 -21.83
CA GLU A 231 16.59 -38.86 -21.99
C GLU A 231 16.98 -38.14 -20.68
N TRP A 232 16.03 -37.94 -19.76
CA TRP A 232 16.29 -37.34 -18.44
C TRP A 232 16.92 -38.30 -17.44
N SER A 233 16.88 -39.60 -17.70
CA SER A 233 17.34 -40.62 -16.76
C SER A 233 18.84 -40.51 -16.45
N ALA A 234 19.65 -40.05 -17.41
CA ALA A 234 21.08 -39.82 -17.23
C ALA A 234 21.41 -38.64 -16.28
N HIS A 235 20.43 -37.79 -15.99
CA HIS A 235 20.59 -36.59 -15.14
C HIS A 235 19.91 -36.73 -13.78
N LEU A 236 19.14 -37.79 -13.56
CA LEU A 236 18.59 -38.17 -12.27
C LEU A 236 19.75 -38.57 -11.33
N CYS A 237 19.81 -37.98 -10.14
CA CYS A 237 20.69 -38.47 -9.08
C CYS A 237 20.39 -39.95 -8.84
N SER A 238 21.36 -40.82 -9.08
CA SER A 238 21.38 -42.14 -8.45
C SER A 238 21.41 -41.90 -6.95
N SER A 239 20.29 -42.23 -6.28
CA SER A 239 20.17 -42.54 -4.85
C SER A 239 21.45 -42.32 -4.04
N TYR A 240 21.50 -41.23 -3.28
CA TYR A 240 22.42 -41.16 -2.14
C TYR A 240 21.90 -42.12 -1.04
N PRO A 241 22.77 -42.94 -0.43
CA PRO A 241 22.43 -43.69 0.78
C PRO A 241 22.14 -42.79 1.97
#